data_AF-A0A960YIF6-F1
#
_entry.id   AF-A0A960YIF6-F1
#
_cell.length_a   1.000
_cell.length_b   1.000
_cell.length_c   1.000
_cell.angle_alpha   90.00
_cell.angle_beta   90.00
_cell.angle_gamma   90.00
#
_symmetry.space_group_name_H-M   'P 1'
#
loop_
_entity.id
_entity.type
_entity.pdbx_description
1 polymer ?
#
loop_
_entity_poly.entity_id
_entity_poly.type
_entity_poly.pdbx_seq_one_letter_code
_entity_poly.pdbx_strand_id
1 'polypeptide(L)'
;AVPLTPDLPTLAGMAIAALEVLEPHDGGFFLMVEGGAIDWAAHENDAGRLVEEQLAFEQAVRAVELWLDRRGVTEETLLIVTADHETGYLSAPGESAEERWRPLESRGAGALPPLRWNSDDHQRSLVPFFATGPGAETLREKARGVDPRRGPYLDNTDLAPALRALWASPR
;
A
#
# COMPACT_ATOMS: atom_id res chain seq x y z
N ALA A 1 -5.00 21.17 5.58
CA ALA A 1 -4.61 19.94 6.26
C ALA A 1 -5.50 19.76 7.48
N VAL A 2 -6.11 18.59 7.70
CA VAL A 2 -6.80 18.31 8.97
C VAL A 2 -5.74 18.22 10.08
N PRO A 3 -5.89 18.95 11.21
CA PRO A 3 -4.93 18.87 12.30
C PRO A 3 -4.82 17.45 12.85
N LEU A 4 -3.60 17.01 13.14
CA LEU A 4 -3.39 15.78 13.90
C LEU A 4 -3.98 15.92 15.30
N THR A 5 -4.54 14.83 15.81
CA THR A 5 -4.93 14.76 17.22
C THR A 5 -3.65 14.69 18.05
N PRO A 6 -3.36 15.65 18.95
CA PRO A 6 -2.05 15.80 19.58
C PRO A 6 -1.50 14.55 20.28
N ASP A 7 -2.38 13.73 20.86
CA ASP A 7 -2.01 12.55 21.64
C ASP A 7 -2.13 11.24 20.86
N LEU A 8 -2.49 11.28 19.57
CA LEU A 8 -2.53 10.08 18.73
C LEU A 8 -1.21 9.88 18.00
N PRO A 9 -0.60 8.69 18.08
CA PRO A 9 0.61 8.39 17.33
C PRO A 9 0.31 8.36 15.83
N THR A 10 1.28 8.76 15.01
CA THR A 10 1.21 8.58 13.56
C THR A 10 1.34 7.10 13.21
N LEU A 11 0.83 6.70 12.04
CA LEU A 11 1.02 5.32 11.55
C LEU A 11 2.50 4.94 11.47
N ALA A 12 3.34 5.87 11.01
CA ALA A 12 4.79 5.69 11.00
C ALA A 12 5.36 5.45 12.42
N GLY A 13 4.93 6.26 13.41
CA GLY A 13 5.37 6.10 14.80
C GLY A 13 4.94 4.75 15.39
N MET A 14 3.71 4.31 15.12
CA MET A 14 3.22 3.00 15.55
C MET A 14 3.99 1.85 14.88
N ALA A 15 4.26 1.95 13.58
CA ALA A 15 5.02 0.94 12.85
C ALA A 15 6.44 0.77 13.40
N ILE A 16 7.14 1.89 13.66
CA ILE A 16 8.48 1.86 14.26
C ILE A 16 8.45 1.28 15.67
N ALA A 17 7.50 1.70 16.51
CA ALA A 17 7.38 1.17 17.86
C ALA A 17 7.11 -0.35 17.86
N ALA A 18 6.29 -0.83 16.93
CA ALA A 18 6.04 -2.27 16.77
C ALA A 18 7.31 -3.02 16.36
N LEU A 19 8.09 -2.48 15.41
CA LEU A 19 9.37 -3.07 15.00
C LEU A 19 10.37 -3.12 16.16
N GLU A 20 10.46 -2.07 16.98
CA GLU A 20 11.34 -2.03 18.15
C GLU A 20 10.94 -3.05 19.23
N VAL A 21 9.65 -3.32 19.39
CA VAL A 21 9.15 -4.35 20.32
C VAL A 21 9.40 -5.76 19.77
N LEU A 22 9.28 -5.95 18.46
CA LEU A 22 9.37 -7.27 17.82
C LEU A 22 10.80 -7.72 17.48
N GLU A 23 11.73 -6.80 17.25
CA GLU A 23 13.11 -7.10 16.83
C GLU A 23 13.90 -8.01 17.78
N PRO A 24 13.77 -7.92 19.12
CA PRO A 24 14.53 -8.78 20.04
C PRO A 24 14.19 -10.29 19.97
N HIS A 25 13.26 -10.72 19.12
CA HIS A 25 12.85 -12.11 19.01
C HIS A 25 13.72 -12.91 18.02
N ASP A 26 14.49 -13.88 18.53
CA ASP A 26 15.37 -14.76 17.76
C ASP A 26 14.66 -15.55 16.62
N GLY A 27 13.34 -15.76 16.74
CA GLY A 27 12.52 -16.45 15.75
C GLY A 27 12.14 -15.60 14.52
N GLY A 28 12.51 -14.33 14.49
CA GLY A 28 11.92 -13.34 13.57
C GLY A 28 10.48 -12.99 13.95
N PHE A 29 9.85 -12.11 13.18
CA PHE A 29 8.46 -11.71 13.39
C PHE A 29 7.68 -11.54 12.08
N PHE A 30 6.35 -11.56 12.19
CA PHE A 30 5.43 -11.08 11.16
C PHE A 30 4.74 -9.84 11.70
N LEU A 31 4.73 -8.77 10.91
CA LEU A 31 4.07 -7.50 11.25
C LEU A 31 3.17 -7.09 10.08
N MET A 32 1.92 -6.72 10.40
CA MET A 32 0.99 -6.08 9.47
C MET A 32 0.74 -4.65 9.93
N VAL A 33 0.86 -3.70 9.00
CA VAL A 33 0.60 -2.26 9.22
C VAL A 33 -0.43 -1.83 8.18
N GLU A 34 -1.50 -1.16 8.63
CA GLU A 34 -2.65 -0.83 7.80
C GLU A 34 -2.95 0.67 7.83
N GLY A 35 -3.05 1.30 6.65
CA GLY A 35 -3.53 2.66 6.47
C GLY A 35 -5.03 2.73 6.19
N GLY A 36 -5.86 2.18 7.08
CA GLY A 36 -7.29 1.91 6.80
C GLY A 36 -8.15 3.15 6.55
N ALA A 37 -7.72 4.33 7.02
CA ALA A 37 -8.48 5.57 6.82
C ALA A 37 -8.46 6.07 5.34
N ILE A 38 -7.58 5.52 4.50
CA ILE A 38 -7.61 5.76 3.04
C ILE A 38 -8.96 5.31 2.46
N ASP A 39 -9.42 4.13 2.85
CA ASP A 39 -10.69 3.56 2.40
C ASP A 39 -11.88 4.42 2.86
N TRP A 40 -11.89 4.82 4.14
CA TRP A 40 -12.96 5.68 4.69
C TRP A 40 -13.04 7.03 3.98
N ALA A 41 -11.89 7.65 3.69
CA ALA A 41 -11.85 8.91 2.95
C ALA A 41 -12.38 8.75 1.52
N ALA A 42 -12.14 7.59 0.89
CA ALA A 42 -12.64 7.29 -0.44
C ALA A 42 -14.16 7.01 -0.44
N HIS A 43 -14.69 6.29 0.55
CA HIS A 43 -16.14 6.14 0.75
C HIS A 43 -16.85 7.49 0.88
N GLU A 44 -16.25 8.44 1.59
CA GLU A 44 -16.78 9.80 1.75
C GLU A 44 -16.53 10.70 0.52
N ASN A 45 -15.79 10.21 -0.49
CA ASN A 45 -15.34 10.98 -1.65
C ASN A 45 -14.56 12.25 -1.26
N ASP A 46 -13.88 12.24 -0.10
CA ASP A 46 -13.08 13.35 0.40
C ASP A 46 -11.65 13.27 -0.16
N ALA A 47 -11.43 13.96 -1.27
CA ALA A 47 -10.14 14.01 -1.94
C ALA A 47 -9.04 14.66 -1.08
N GLY A 48 -9.38 15.60 -0.20
CA GLY A 48 -8.40 16.24 0.67
C GLY A 48 -7.89 15.25 1.70
N ARG A 49 -8.82 14.56 2.38
CA ARG A 49 -8.51 13.53 3.36
C ARG A 49 -7.82 12.32 2.74
N LEU A 50 -8.25 11.87 1.55
CA LEU A 50 -7.62 10.77 0.82
C LEU A 50 -6.13 11.03 0.61
N VAL A 51 -5.77 12.24 0.15
CA VAL A 51 -4.37 12.61 -0.08
C VAL A 51 -3.58 12.62 1.24
N GLU A 52 -4.15 13.16 2.32
CA GLU A 52 -3.51 13.16 3.64
C GLU A 52 -3.23 11.74 4.15
N GLU A 53 -4.21 10.84 4.07
CA GLU A 53 -4.08 9.46 4.52
C GLU A 53 -3.12 8.66 3.64
N GLN A 54 -3.13 8.88 2.32
CA GLN A 54 -2.18 8.26 1.40
C GLN A 54 -0.73 8.71 1.70
N LEU A 55 -0.53 9.99 2.02
CA LEU A 55 0.77 10.52 2.44
C LEU A 55 1.20 9.96 3.80
N ALA A 56 0.28 9.80 4.75
CA ALA A 56 0.58 9.19 6.05
C ALA A 56 0.99 7.71 5.90
N PHE A 57 0.34 6.95 5.02
CA PHE A 57 0.73 5.59 4.68
C PHE A 57 2.09 5.54 3.98
N GLU A 58 2.34 6.41 3.00
CA GLU A 58 3.66 6.53 2.36
C GLU A 58 4.77 6.82 3.38
N GLN A 59 4.53 7.74 4.32
CA GLN A 59 5.47 8.04 5.40
C GLN A 59 5.75 6.82 6.29
N ALA A 60 4.73 5.99 6.56
CA ALA A 60 4.92 4.76 7.32
C ALA A 60 5.79 3.75 6.55
N VAL A 61 5.54 3.55 5.25
CA VAL A 61 6.38 2.70 4.38
C VAL A 61 7.83 3.19 4.39
N ARG A 62 8.05 4.49 4.15
CA ARG A 62 9.40 5.09 4.17
C ARG A 62 10.09 4.95 5.52
N ALA A 63 9.36 5.08 6.61
CA ALA A 63 9.90 4.90 7.96
C ALA A 63 10.37 3.45 8.17
N VAL A 64 9.58 2.47 7.73
CA VAL A 64 9.95 1.04 7.77
C VAL A 64 11.17 0.77 6.92
N GLU A 65 11.20 1.22 5.65
CA GLU A 65 12.37 1.06 4.76
C GLU A 65 13.65 1.63 5.40
N LEU A 66 13.57 2.84 5.94
CA LEU A 66 14.70 3.50 6.62
C LEU A 66 15.13 2.77 7.89
N TRP A 67 14.17 2.21 8.64
CA TRP A 67 14.48 1.42 9.83
C TRP A 67 15.23 0.14 9.44
N LEU A 68 14.76 -0.57 8.41
CA LEU A 68 15.42 -1.80 7.91
C LEU A 68 16.85 -1.53 7.45
N ASP A 69 17.07 -0.45 6.69
CA ASP A 69 18.38 -0.02 6.21
C ASP A 69 19.34 0.29 7.38
N ARG A 70 18.87 1.09 8.35
CA ARG A 70 19.66 1.45 9.55
C ARG A 70 20.00 0.26 10.43
N ARG A 71 19.13 -0.74 10.48
CA ARG A 71 19.37 -2.00 11.21
C ARG A 71 20.24 -2.97 10.43
N GLY A 72 20.44 -2.77 9.12
CA GLY A 72 21.21 -3.66 8.26
C GLY A 72 20.49 -4.97 7.95
N VAL A 73 19.15 -5.00 8.04
CA VAL A 73 18.33 -6.22 7.89
C VAL A 73 17.44 -6.20 6.65
N THR A 74 17.64 -5.24 5.74
CA THR A 74 16.89 -5.15 4.47
C THR A 74 16.96 -6.43 3.66
N GLU A 75 18.15 -7.03 3.55
CA GLU A 75 18.37 -8.29 2.82
C GLU A 75 17.87 -9.53 3.56
N GLU A 76 17.43 -9.39 4.81
CA GLU A 76 16.87 -10.45 5.65
C GLU A 76 15.35 -10.32 5.84
N THR A 77 14.75 -9.25 5.30
CA THR A 77 13.35 -8.91 5.54
C THR A 77 12.56 -8.86 4.24
N LEU A 78 11.47 -9.63 4.18
CA LEU A 78 10.46 -9.49 3.13
C LEU A 78 9.53 -8.33 3.50
N LEU A 79 9.56 -7.25 2.73
CA LEU A 79 8.61 -6.15 2.83
C LEU A 79 7.61 -6.24 1.68
N ILE A 80 6.32 -6.21 2.01
CA ILE A 80 5.22 -6.21 1.04
C ILE A 80 4.35 -4.97 1.28
N VAL A 81 3.99 -4.27 0.20
CA VAL A 81 3.04 -3.16 0.22
C VAL A 81 1.99 -3.42 -0.85
N THR A 82 0.73 -3.47 -0.46
CA THR A 82 -0.41 -3.67 -1.36
C THR A 82 -1.65 -3.01 -0.76
N ALA A 83 -2.71 -2.94 -1.55
CA ALA A 83 -4.07 -2.74 -1.04
C ALA A 83 -4.84 -4.06 -1.05
N ASP A 84 -5.95 -4.09 -0.32
CA ASP A 84 -6.96 -5.14 -0.34
C ASP A 84 -8.00 -4.91 -1.44
N HIS A 85 -8.38 -3.66 -1.71
CA HIS A 85 -9.19 -3.23 -2.85
C HIS A 85 -9.01 -1.74 -3.19
N GLU A 86 -9.66 -1.28 -4.27
CA GLU A 86 -9.86 0.14 -4.55
C GLU A 86 -11.25 0.56 -4.05
N THR A 87 -11.42 1.83 -3.69
CA THR A 87 -12.69 2.38 -3.21
C THR A 87 -12.95 3.75 -3.84
N GLY A 88 -14.20 3.98 -4.26
CA GLY A 88 -14.68 5.26 -4.81
C GLY A 88 -14.57 5.40 -6.34
N TYR A 89 -13.86 4.49 -7.01
CA TYR A 89 -13.61 4.55 -8.45
C TYR A 89 -13.10 5.94 -8.90
N LEU A 90 -11.99 6.37 -8.30
CA LEU A 90 -11.42 7.69 -8.56
C LEU A 90 -10.79 7.74 -9.96
N SER A 91 -11.22 8.70 -10.79
CA SER A 91 -10.69 8.86 -12.14
C SER A 91 -10.50 10.32 -12.57
N ALA A 92 -9.80 10.51 -13.69
CA ALA A 92 -9.71 11.82 -14.31
C ALA A 92 -11.06 12.20 -14.96
N PRO A 93 -11.48 13.48 -14.92
CA PRO A 93 -12.69 13.91 -15.59
C PRO A 93 -12.61 13.64 -17.09
N GLY A 94 -13.69 13.08 -17.65
CA GLY A 94 -13.79 12.77 -19.07
C GLY A 94 -13.22 11.40 -19.47
N GLU A 95 -12.92 10.49 -18.54
CA GLU A 95 -12.88 9.06 -18.87
C GLU A 95 -14.25 8.57 -19.34
N SER A 96 -14.25 7.67 -20.34
CA SER A 96 -15.44 7.07 -20.95
C SER A 96 -15.25 5.58 -21.24
N ALA A 97 -16.28 4.91 -21.75
CA ALA A 97 -16.17 3.50 -22.15
C ALA A 97 -15.17 3.28 -23.31
N GLU A 98 -14.98 4.31 -24.14
CA GLU A 98 -14.07 4.35 -25.28
C GLU A 98 -12.65 4.75 -24.87
N GLU A 99 -12.52 5.69 -23.94
CA GLU A 99 -11.24 6.14 -23.38
C GLU A 99 -11.20 5.84 -21.87
N ARG A 100 -10.91 4.57 -21.57
CA ARG A 100 -11.06 3.97 -20.23
C ARG A 100 -9.97 4.37 -19.22
N TRP A 101 -8.96 5.10 -19.66
CA TRP A 101 -7.92 5.58 -18.77
C TRP A 101 -7.37 6.92 -19.25
N ARG A 102 -7.42 7.91 -18.36
CA ARG A 102 -6.77 9.22 -18.53
C ARG A 102 -6.00 9.54 -17.25
N PRO A 103 -4.75 10.03 -17.34
CA PRO A 103 -4.00 10.41 -16.16
C PRO A 103 -4.68 11.58 -15.45
N LEU A 104 -4.64 11.58 -14.11
CA LEU A 104 -4.87 12.80 -13.35
C LEU A 104 -3.74 13.78 -13.66
N GLU A 105 -4.11 14.97 -14.14
CA GLU A 105 -3.14 16.02 -14.46
C GLU A 105 -2.94 16.94 -13.25
N SER A 106 -1.67 17.14 -12.86
CA SER A 106 -1.33 18.03 -11.76
C SER A 106 -1.67 19.49 -12.09
N ARG A 107 -2.21 20.22 -11.09
CA ARG A 107 -2.41 21.67 -11.15
C ARG A 107 -1.29 22.47 -10.49
N GLY A 108 -0.19 21.81 -10.11
CA GLY A 108 0.89 22.40 -9.34
C GLY A 108 0.70 22.26 -7.82
N ALA A 109 1.72 22.66 -7.07
CA ALA A 109 1.74 22.51 -5.62
C ALA A 109 0.60 23.29 -4.95
N GLY A 110 -0.08 22.66 -3.99
CA GLY A 110 -1.18 23.26 -3.23
C GLY A 110 -2.55 23.20 -3.90
N ALA A 111 -2.67 22.62 -5.10
CA ALA A 111 -3.94 22.42 -5.78
C ALA A 111 -4.21 20.93 -6.05
N LEU A 112 -5.40 20.46 -5.69
CA LEU A 112 -5.85 19.12 -6.07
C LEU A 112 -5.99 19.02 -7.59
N PRO A 113 -5.59 17.90 -8.20
CA PRO A 113 -5.87 17.66 -9.62
C PRO A 113 -7.38 17.60 -9.84
N PRO A 114 -7.86 17.93 -11.05
CA PRO A 114 -9.25 17.72 -11.37
C PRO A 114 -9.52 16.21 -11.34
N LEU A 115 -10.53 15.81 -10.56
CA LEU A 115 -10.86 14.42 -10.28
C LEU A 115 -12.37 14.20 -10.39
N ARG A 116 -12.75 12.94 -10.59
CA ARG A 116 -14.13 12.47 -10.64
C ARG A 116 -14.24 11.20 -9.82
N TRP A 117 -15.19 11.18 -8.90
CA TRP A 117 -15.63 9.96 -8.21
C TRP A 117 -16.74 9.31 -9.02
N ASN A 118 -16.72 7.98 -9.13
CA ASN A 118 -17.74 7.23 -9.88
C ASN A 118 -18.48 6.21 -9.00
N SER A 119 -18.10 6.12 -7.73
CA SER A 119 -18.75 5.34 -6.69
C SER A 119 -18.43 5.95 -5.32
N ASP A 120 -19.10 5.46 -4.30
CA ASP A 120 -18.83 5.64 -2.88
C ASP A 120 -18.56 4.28 -2.21
N ASP A 121 -18.21 3.25 -3.00
CA ASP A 121 -18.05 1.87 -2.55
C ASP A 121 -16.84 1.20 -3.24
N HIS A 122 -16.54 -0.03 -2.82
CA HIS A 122 -15.41 -0.81 -3.29
C HIS A 122 -15.52 -1.13 -4.78
N GLN A 123 -14.37 -1.15 -5.44
CA GLN A 123 -14.23 -1.56 -6.83
C GLN A 123 -13.32 -2.78 -6.95
N ARG A 124 -13.59 -3.55 -8.00
CA ARG A 124 -12.83 -4.76 -8.36
C ARG A 124 -11.61 -4.49 -9.25
N SER A 125 -11.09 -3.27 -9.21
CA SER A 125 -9.91 -2.87 -9.97
C SER A 125 -8.67 -3.62 -9.46
N LEU A 126 -7.71 -3.90 -10.35
CA LEU A 126 -6.41 -4.38 -9.90
C LEU A 126 -5.73 -3.30 -9.05
N VAL A 127 -5.18 -3.71 -7.92
CA VAL A 127 -4.42 -2.84 -7.02
C VAL A 127 -2.92 -3.07 -7.17
N PRO A 128 -2.07 -2.05 -6.94
CA PRO A 128 -0.63 -2.22 -6.95
C PRO A 128 -0.16 -3.20 -5.88
N PHE A 129 0.82 -4.03 -6.23
CA PHE A 129 1.51 -4.93 -5.34
C PHE A 129 3.01 -4.70 -5.45
N PHE A 130 3.66 -4.39 -4.34
CA PHE A 130 5.11 -4.17 -4.24
C PHE A 130 5.69 -5.17 -3.25
N ALA A 131 6.84 -5.74 -3.59
CA ALA A 131 7.59 -6.62 -2.68
C ALA A 131 9.10 -6.43 -2.87
N THR A 132 9.84 -6.43 -1.78
CA THR A 132 11.31 -6.36 -1.75
C THR A 132 11.88 -7.34 -0.72
N GLY A 133 13.14 -7.73 -0.89
CA GLY A 133 13.83 -8.66 0.01
C GLY A 133 13.57 -10.14 -0.30
N PRO A 134 13.97 -11.06 0.60
CA PRO A 134 13.88 -12.50 0.38
C PRO A 134 12.45 -12.97 0.08
N GLY A 135 12.29 -13.72 -1.02
CA GLY A 135 10.98 -14.26 -1.43
C GLY A 135 10.15 -13.34 -2.32
N ALA A 136 10.57 -12.10 -2.59
CA ALA A 136 9.88 -11.22 -3.54
C ALA A 136 9.75 -11.83 -4.94
N GLU A 137 10.79 -12.52 -5.43
CA GLU A 137 10.73 -13.23 -6.71
C GLU A 137 9.77 -14.43 -6.66
N THR A 138 9.74 -15.17 -5.55
CA THR A 138 8.77 -16.27 -5.36
C THR A 138 7.32 -15.79 -5.43
N LEU A 139 7.04 -14.57 -4.95
CA LEU A 139 5.73 -13.94 -5.08
C LEU A 139 5.47 -13.50 -6.53
N ARG A 140 6.47 -12.97 -7.22
CA ARG A 140 6.38 -12.59 -8.64
C ARG A 140 6.05 -13.80 -9.53
N GLU A 141 6.63 -14.96 -9.25
CA GLU A 141 6.35 -16.22 -9.93
C GLU A 141 4.91 -16.72 -9.73
N LYS A 142 4.15 -16.18 -8.77
CA LYS A 142 2.72 -16.46 -8.61
C LYS A 142 1.83 -15.68 -9.57
N ALA A 143 2.37 -14.76 -10.36
CA ALA A 143 1.57 -14.03 -11.34
C ALA A 143 0.88 -14.99 -12.32
N ARG A 144 -0.44 -14.84 -12.48
CA ARG A 144 -1.29 -15.72 -13.30
C ARG A 144 -1.95 -15.00 -14.47
N GLY A 145 -1.79 -13.69 -14.55
CA GLY A 145 -2.31 -12.86 -15.64
C GLY A 145 -1.41 -11.65 -15.90
N VAL A 146 -1.75 -10.90 -16.95
CA VAL A 146 -1.02 -9.70 -17.35
C VAL A 146 -2.03 -8.59 -17.61
N ASP A 147 -1.93 -7.51 -16.83
CA ASP A 147 -2.55 -6.25 -17.16
C ASP A 147 -1.75 -5.60 -18.32
N PRO A 148 -2.42 -5.15 -19.40
CA PRO A 148 -1.74 -4.64 -20.59
C PRO A 148 -0.89 -3.40 -20.33
N ARG A 149 -1.03 -2.75 -19.17
CA ARG A 149 -0.37 -1.49 -18.84
C ARG A 149 0.52 -1.58 -17.60
N ARG A 150 0.13 -2.35 -16.60
CA ARG A 150 0.81 -2.50 -15.31
C ARG A 150 1.61 -3.79 -15.21
N GLY A 151 1.46 -4.71 -16.17
CA GLY A 151 2.24 -5.94 -16.24
C GLY A 151 1.60 -7.09 -15.47
N PRO A 152 2.40 -8.07 -15.00
CA PRO A 152 1.87 -9.27 -14.36
C PRO A 152 1.06 -8.97 -13.09
N TYR A 153 -0.01 -9.71 -12.85
CA TYR A 153 -0.77 -9.69 -11.60
C TYR A 153 -1.00 -11.11 -11.06
N LEU A 154 -1.11 -11.20 -9.74
CA LEU A 154 -1.41 -12.44 -8.99
C LEU A 154 -2.75 -12.30 -8.26
N ASP A 155 -3.27 -13.42 -7.78
CA ASP A 155 -4.49 -13.46 -6.97
C ASP A 155 -4.13 -13.26 -5.48
N ASN A 156 -4.88 -12.45 -4.73
CA ASN A 156 -4.56 -12.19 -3.32
C ASN A 156 -4.54 -13.47 -2.46
N THR A 157 -5.26 -14.52 -2.86
CA THR A 157 -5.25 -15.82 -2.17
C THR A 157 -3.91 -16.57 -2.31
N ASP A 158 -3.05 -16.19 -3.26
CA ASP A 158 -1.71 -16.76 -3.41
C ASP A 158 -0.75 -16.30 -2.30
N LEU A 159 -1.02 -15.17 -1.64
CA LEU A 159 -0.12 -14.58 -0.64
C LEU A 159 0.01 -15.46 0.61
N ALA A 160 -1.10 -15.87 1.23
CA ALA A 160 -1.03 -16.56 2.51
C ALA A 160 -0.30 -17.93 2.43
N PRO A 161 -0.54 -18.79 1.41
CA PRO A 161 0.26 -19.98 1.19
C PRO A 161 1.73 -19.68 0.88
N ALA A 162 2.03 -18.67 0.05
CA ALA A 162 3.41 -18.31 -0.28
C ALA A 162 4.18 -17.83 0.94
N LEU A 163 3.59 -16.96 1.76
CA LEU A 163 4.19 -16.47 3.00
C LEU A 163 4.43 -17.60 4.01
N ARG A 164 3.49 -18.52 4.15
CA ARG A 164 3.68 -19.72 5.00
C ARG A 164 4.83 -20.59 4.53
N ALA A 165 4.97 -20.77 3.22
CA ALA A 165 6.08 -21.54 2.66
C ALA A 165 7.42 -20.84 2.92
N LEU A 166 7.52 -19.53 2.66
CA LEU A 166 8.72 -18.73 2.90
C LEU A 166 9.12 -18.73 4.39
N TRP A 167 8.14 -18.64 5.29
CA TRP A 167 8.38 -18.68 6.73
C TRP A 167 8.90 -20.03 7.23
N ALA A 168 8.44 -21.13 6.62
CA ALA A 168 8.82 -22.48 6.99
C ALA A 168 10.13 -22.95 6.34
N SER A 169 10.65 -22.22 5.35
CA SER A 169 11.90 -22.55 4.68
C SER A 169 13.09 -22.42 5.66
N PRO A 170 14.02 -23.40 5.68
CA PRO A 170 15.26 -23.26 6.42
C PRO A 170 16.02 -22.00 5.96
N ARG A 171 16.50 -21.20 6.92
CA ARG A 171 17.39 -20.06 6.66
C ARG A 171 18.80 -20.55 6.31
#